data_AF-A0A183NET1-F1
#
_entry.id   AF-A0A183NET1-F1
#
_cell.length_a   1.000
_cell.length_b   1.000
_cell.length_c   1.000
_cell.angle_alpha   90.00
_cell.angle_beta   90.00
_cell.angle_gamma   90.00
#
_symmetry.space_group_name_H-M   'P 1'
#
loop_
_entity.id
_entity.type
_entity.pdbx_description
1 polymer ?
#
loop_
_entity_poly.entity_id
_entity_poly.type
_entity_poly.pdbx_seq_one_letter_code
_entity_poly.pdbx_strand_id
1 'polypeptide(L)'
;MLYMECGIKLHSKETKEMERQIRYEKTYDLLAQQDMLKMELMTAKDRLLIDPSTWSFDLYVAEQMDPDDPSFLEALEKETEILRKRVDACKSHIMLITCFDTQFKSGQLSNVINNSRMNQTINITYTNTDLN
;
A
#
# COMPACT_ATOMS: atom_id res chain seq x y z
N MET A 1 35.18 -34.12 34.21
CA MET A 1 33.85 -34.32 33.63
C MET A 1 32.83 -33.27 34.06
N LEU A 2 32.63 -33.01 35.36
CA LEU A 2 31.60 -32.05 35.85
C LEU A 2 31.71 -30.61 35.30
N TYR A 3 32.92 -30.06 35.14
CA TYR A 3 33.12 -28.73 34.54
C TYR A 3 32.75 -28.66 33.06
N MET A 4 32.97 -29.75 32.32
CA MET A 4 32.65 -29.85 30.89
C MET A 4 31.14 -29.93 30.69
N GLU A 5 30.43 -30.71 31.51
CA GLU A 5 28.96 -30.75 31.48
C GLU A 5 28.30 -29.43 31.90
N CYS A 6 28.88 -28.71 32.86
CA CYS A 6 28.43 -27.37 33.25
C CYS A 6 28.62 -26.37 32.11
N GLY A 7 29.78 -26.39 31.43
CA GLY A 7 30.07 -25.56 30.27
C GLY A 7 29.14 -25.82 29.08
N ILE A 8 28.83 -27.09 28.78
CA ILE A 8 27.87 -27.46 27.71
C ILE A 8 26.46 -26.95 28.04
N LYS A 9 26.01 -27.08 29.30
CA LYS A 9 24.70 -26.58 29.75
C LYS A 9 24.59 -25.06 29.71
N LEU A 10 25.67 -24.33 30.03
CA LEU A 10 25.73 -22.87 29.93
C LEU A 10 25.61 -22.41 28.47
N HIS A 11 26.44 -22.97 27.59
CA HIS A 11 26.41 -22.63 26.17
C HIS A 11 25.04 -22.91 25.52
N SER A 12 24.43 -24.06 25.83
CA SER A 12 23.08 -24.38 25.34
C SER A 12 21.99 -23.45 25.87
N LYS A 13 22.18 -22.80 27.02
CA LYS A 13 21.23 -21.80 27.53
C LYS A 13 21.42 -20.46 26.83
N GLU A 14 22.67 -20.04 26.64
CA GLU A 14 23.02 -18.80 25.94
C GLU A 14 22.51 -18.80 24.49
N THR A 15 22.65 -19.93 23.78
CA THR A 15 22.14 -20.04 22.40
C THR A 15 20.61 -19.92 22.34
N LYS A 16 19.89 -20.56 23.28
CA LYS A 16 18.43 -20.50 23.34
C LYS A 16 17.92 -19.10 23.66
N GLU A 17 18.61 -18.39 24.56
CA GLU A 17 18.26 -17.01 24.90
C GLU A 17 18.46 -16.08 23.70
N MET A 18 19.56 -16.24 22.96
CA MET A 18 19.84 -15.48 21.74
C MET A 18 18.77 -15.74 20.66
N GLU A 19 18.41 -17.00 20.42
CA GLU A 19 17.34 -17.35 19.47
C GLU A 19 16.00 -16.73 19.85
N ARG A 20 15.69 -16.71 21.15
CA ARG A 20 14.48 -16.07 21.68
C ARG A 20 14.50 -14.57 21.42
N GLN A 21 15.63 -13.91 21.66
CA GLN A 21 15.78 -12.48 21.43
C GLN A 21 15.60 -12.12 19.95
N ILE A 22 16.22 -12.88 19.04
CA ILE A 22 16.06 -12.68 17.59
C ILE A 22 14.59 -12.85 17.18
N ARG A 23 13.90 -13.84 17.76
CA ARG A 23 12.47 -14.05 17.49
C ARG A 23 11.62 -12.86 17.94
N TYR A 24 11.91 -12.31 19.11
CA TYR A 24 11.22 -11.12 19.62
C TYR A 24 11.44 -9.89 18.75
N GLU A 25 12.69 -9.65 18.34
CA GLU A 25 13.04 -8.53 17.45
C GLU A 25 12.28 -8.63 16.12
N LYS A 26 12.31 -9.81 15.47
CA LYS A 26 11.56 -10.03 14.22
C LYS A 26 10.06 -9.86 14.39
N THR A 27 9.50 -10.33 15.51
CA THR A 27 8.09 -10.17 15.81
C THR A 27 7.72 -8.70 15.92
N TYR A 28 8.54 -7.92 16.62
CA TYR A 28 8.35 -6.48 16.75
C TYR A 28 8.40 -5.77 15.40
N ASP A 29 9.39 -6.10 14.57
CA ASP A 29 9.54 -5.52 13.23
C ASP A 29 8.34 -5.84 12.32
N LEU A 30 7.81 -7.07 12.41
CA LEU A 30 6.63 -7.47 11.64
C LEU A 30 5.37 -6.71 12.08
N LEU A 31 5.17 -6.54 13.39
CA LEU A 31 4.04 -5.77 13.90
C LEU A 31 4.12 -4.29 13.49
N ALA A 32 5.31 -3.69 13.58
CA ALA A 32 5.54 -2.33 13.09
C ALA A 32 5.26 -2.20 11.58
N GLN A 33 5.66 -3.20 10.79
CA GLN A 33 5.33 -3.27 9.36
C GLN A 33 3.83 -3.40 9.13
N GLN A 34 3.13 -4.23 9.90
CA GLN A 34 1.67 -4.36 9.79
C GLN A 34 0.99 -3.02 10.06
N ASP A 35 1.41 -2.26 11.07
CA ASP A 35 0.82 -0.95 11.37
C ASP A 35 1.03 0.07 10.25
N MET A 36 2.22 0.10 9.65
CA MET A 36 2.48 0.91 8.46
C MET A 36 1.57 0.49 7.29
N LEU A 37 1.47 -0.81 7.01
CA LEU A 37 0.65 -1.35 5.93
C LEU A 37 -0.85 -1.10 6.15
N LYS A 38 -1.34 -1.14 7.39
CA LYS A 38 -2.73 -0.79 7.74
C LYS A 38 -3.03 0.65 7.33
N MET A 39 -2.16 1.59 7.71
CA MET A 39 -2.33 3.01 7.36
C MET A 39 -2.30 3.23 5.84
N GLU A 40 -1.41 2.54 5.14
CA GLU A 40 -1.35 2.59 3.68
C GLU A 40 -2.60 2.00 3.02
N LEU A 41 -3.12 0.87 3.52
CA LEU A 41 -4.33 0.25 3.01
C LEU A 41 -5.54 1.16 3.19
N MET A 42 -5.69 1.76 4.39
CA MET A 42 -6.75 2.73 4.68
C MET A 42 -6.69 3.90 3.69
N THR A 43 -5.50 4.49 3.51
CA THR A 43 -5.29 5.61 2.59
C THR A 43 -5.62 5.24 1.14
N ALA A 44 -5.22 4.04 0.70
CA ALA A 44 -5.51 3.57 -0.65
C ALA A 44 -7.01 3.32 -0.85
N LYS A 45 -7.68 2.69 0.12
CA LYS A 45 -9.12 2.42 0.04
C LYS A 45 -9.98 3.68 0.12
N ASP A 46 -9.58 4.66 0.92
CA ASP A 46 -10.22 5.99 0.97
C ASP A 46 -10.18 6.69 -0.38
N ARG A 47 -9.04 6.67 -1.08
CA ARG A 47 -8.91 7.19 -2.45
C ARG A 47 -9.79 6.45 -3.46
N LEU A 48 -10.07 5.18 -3.22
CA LEU A 48 -10.99 4.37 -4.01
C LEU A 48 -12.46 4.52 -3.57
N LEU A 49 -12.74 5.37 -2.57
CA LEU A 49 -14.08 5.60 -1.99
C LEU A 49 -14.76 4.32 -1.51
N ILE A 50 -13.97 3.37 -1.01
CA ILE A 50 -14.50 2.12 -0.44
C ILE A 50 -14.94 2.40 0.99
N ASP A 51 -16.22 2.13 1.29
CA ASP A 51 -16.81 2.31 2.61
C ASP A 51 -16.05 1.50 3.68
N PRO A 52 -15.49 2.15 4.73
CA PRO A 52 -14.79 1.49 5.84
C PRO A 52 -15.58 0.39 6.55
N SER A 53 -16.92 0.44 6.53
CA SER A 53 -17.77 -0.59 7.16
C SER A 53 -17.77 -1.92 6.40
N THR A 54 -17.31 -1.92 5.14
CA THR A 54 -17.40 -3.07 4.23
C THR A 54 -16.14 -3.94 4.20
N TRP A 55 -15.09 -3.56 4.92
CA TRP A 55 -13.82 -4.29 4.90
C TRP A 55 -13.12 -4.26 6.27
N SER A 56 -12.21 -5.21 6.45
CA SER A 56 -11.36 -5.34 7.63
C SER A 56 -9.93 -5.63 7.19
N PHE A 57 -8.96 -5.53 8.11
CA PHE A 57 -7.58 -5.92 7.81
C PHE A 57 -7.39 -7.44 7.72
N ASP A 58 -8.31 -8.22 8.30
CA ASP A 58 -8.27 -9.68 8.47
C ASP A 58 -6.94 -10.15 9.09
N LEU A 59 -6.56 -9.54 10.21
CA LEU A 59 -5.37 -9.90 10.98
C LEU A 59 -5.83 -10.57 12.28
N TYR A 60 -5.30 -11.76 12.53
CA TYR A 60 -5.72 -12.62 13.63
C TYR A 60 -4.53 -13.24 14.37
N VAL A 61 -3.35 -13.34 13.75
CA VAL A 61 -2.20 -14.06 14.33
C VAL A 61 -1.78 -13.47 15.68
N ALA A 62 -1.57 -12.15 15.75
CA ALA A 62 -1.12 -11.50 16.98
C ALA A 62 -2.13 -11.58 18.15
N GLU A 63 -3.43 -11.73 17.86
CA GLU A 63 -4.49 -11.75 18.86
C GLU A 63 -4.87 -13.17 19.30
N GLN A 64 -4.82 -14.14 18.38
CA GLN A 64 -5.41 -15.46 18.57
C GLN A 64 -4.37 -16.57 18.74
N MET A 65 -3.09 -16.29 18.49
CA MET A 65 -2.01 -17.27 18.55
C MET A 65 -1.05 -16.99 19.70
N ASP A 66 -0.56 -18.05 20.35
CA ASP A 66 0.44 -17.93 21.41
C ASP A 66 1.79 -17.45 20.83
N PRO A 67 2.38 -16.34 21.31
CA PRO A 67 3.69 -15.88 20.86
C PRO A 67 4.84 -16.87 21.09
N ASP A 68 4.70 -17.78 22.06
CA ASP A 68 5.71 -18.83 22.30
C ASP A 68 5.54 -20.04 21.36
N ASP A 69 4.45 -20.11 20.57
CA ASP A 69 4.24 -21.15 19.56
C ASP A 69 5.34 -21.09 18.47
N PRO A 70 5.97 -22.23 18.10
CA PRO A 70 7.04 -22.26 17.10
C PRO A 70 6.60 -21.76 15.71
N SER A 71 5.31 -21.84 15.38
CA SER A 71 4.74 -21.40 14.11
C SER A 71 4.22 -19.96 14.11
N PHE A 72 4.25 -19.27 15.26
CA PHE A 72 3.77 -17.88 15.38
C PHE A 72 4.45 -16.94 14.41
N LEU A 73 5.79 -16.98 14.36
CA LEU A 73 6.57 -16.07 13.52
C LEU A 73 6.26 -16.29 12.03
N GLU A 74 6.20 -17.55 11.57
CA GLU A 74 5.88 -17.88 10.19
C GLU A 74 4.45 -17.45 9.82
N ALA A 75 3.48 -17.69 10.72
CA ALA A 75 2.11 -17.26 10.53
C ALA A 75 2.01 -15.72 10.41
N LEU A 76 2.73 -14.99 11.27
CA LEU A 76 2.76 -13.53 11.27
C LEU A 76 3.42 -12.97 10.01
N GLU A 77 4.51 -13.58 9.53
CA GLU A 77 5.15 -13.22 8.25
C GLU A 77 4.18 -13.40 7.08
N LYS A 78 3.49 -14.54 7.02
CA LYS A 78 2.52 -14.84 5.96
C LYS A 78 1.33 -13.88 5.97
N GLU A 79 0.80 -13.58 7.15
CA GLU A 79 -0.29 -12.63 7.34
C GLU A 79 0.14 -11.22 6.88
N THR A 80 1.34 -10.78 7.27
CA THR A 80 1.92 -9.50 6.85
C THR A 80 2.09 -9.43 5.33
N GLU A 81 2.54 -10.51 4.69
CA GLU A 81 2.67 -10.59 3.24
C GLU A 81 1.31 -10.50 2.52
N ILE A 82 0.27 -11.13 3.07
CA ILE A 82 -1.10 -11.03 2.53
C ILE A 82 -1.60 -9.58 2.62
N LEU A 83 -1.37 -8.91 3.76
CA LEU A 83 -1.71 -7.51 3.94
C LEU A 83 -0.99 -6.61 2.91
N ARG A 84 0.31 -6.83 2.69
CA ARG A 84 1.09 -6.12 1.67
C ARG A 84 0.52 -6.28 0.27
N LYS A 85 0.17 -7.51 -0.14
CA LYS A 85 -0.47 -7.77 -1.45
C LYS A 85 -1.78 -7.02 -1.62
N ARG A 86 -2.59 -6.90 -0.56
CA ARG A 86 -3.85 -6.14 -0.60
C ARG A 86 -3.60 -4.64 -0.79
N VAL A 87 -2.58 -4.08 -0.12
CA VAL A 87 -2.13 -2.69 -0.33
C VAL A 87 -1.70 -2.49 -1.79
N ASP A 88 -0.84 -3.36 -2.29
CA ASP A 88 -0.30 -3.27 -3.64
C ASP A 88 -1.43 -3.34 -4.69
N ALA A 89 -2.39 -4.24 -4.53
CA ALA A 89 -3.56 -4.33 -5.41
C ALA A 89 -4.38 -3.02 -5.42
N CYS A 90 -4.62 -2.40 -4.26
CA CYS A 90 -5.32 -1.12 -4.18
C CYS A 90 -4.52 0.01 -4.87
N LYS A 91 -3.20 0.06 -4.65
CA LYS A 91 -2.32 1.04 -5.30
C LYS A 91 -2.31 0.87 -6.82
N SER A 92 -2.20 -0.35 -7.33
CA SER A 92 -2.28 -0.64 -8.76
C SER A 92 -3.63 -0.23 -9.35
N HIS A 93 -4.73 -0.41 -8.61
CA HIS A 93 -6.06 0.03 -9.04
C HIS A 93 -6.14 1.56 -9.15
N ILE A 94 -5.64 2.28 -8.15
CA ILE A 94 -5.55 3.75 -8.20
C ILE A 94 -4.74 4.21 -9.41
N MET A 95 -3.58 3.59 -9.65
CA MET A 95 -2.74 3.91 -10.82
C MET A 95 -3.51 3.71 -12.12
N LEU A 96 -4.22 2.59 -12.26
CA LEU A 96 -5.02 2.30 -13.45
C LEU A 96 -6.07 3.39 -13.70
N ILE A 97 -6.87 3.73 -12.69
CA ILE A 97 -7.92 4.76 -12.80
C ILE A 97 -7.33 6.14 -13.08
N THR A 98 -6.30 6.54 -12.32
CA THR A 98 -5.70 7.87 -12.43
C THR A 98 -5.03 8.08 -13.80
N CYS A 99 -4.40 7.03 -14.35
CA CYS A 99 -3.84 7.07 -15.69
C CYS A 99 -4.92 7.38 -16.73
N PHE A 100 -6.13 6.82 -16.63
CA PHE A 100 -7.23 7.17 -17.53
C PHE A 100 -7.72 8.62 -17.36
N ASP A 101 -7.85 9.09 -16.12
CA ASP A 101 -8.31 10.47 -15.85
C ASP A 101 -7.36 11.52 -16.45
N THR A 102 -6.06 11.28 -16.44
CA THR A 102 -5.08 12.20 -17.04
C THR A 102 -5.19 12.27 -18.57
N GLN A 103 -5.55 11.19 -19.25
CA GLN A 103 -5.74 11.17 -20.71
C GLN A 103 -7.01 11.92 -21.12
N PHE A 104 -8.08 11.83 -20.32
CA PHE A 104 -9.30 12.59 -20.57
C PHE A 104 -9.11 14.09 -20.32
N LYS A 105 -8.33 14.47 -19.29
CA LYS A 105 -8.03 15.88 -19.02
C LYS A 105 -7.14 16.52 -20.09
N SER A 106 -6.17 15.80 -20.65
CA SER A 106 -5.36 16.30 -21.78
C SER A 106 -6.15 16.39 -23.08
N GLY A 107 -7.10 15.47 -23.32
CA GLY A 107 -8.05 15.52 -24.45
C GLY A 107 -9.12 16.61 -24.34
N GLN A 108 -9.56 16.98 -23.13
CA GLN A 108 -10.47 18.11 -22.94
C GLN A 108 -9.77 19.46 -23.08
N LEU A 109 -8.53 19.60 -22.60
CA LEU A 109 -7.74 20.82 -22.81
C LEU A 109 -7.47 21.09 -24.29
N SER A 110 -7.17 20.06 -25.09
CA SER A 110 -7.00 20.24 -26.54
C SER A 110 -8.30 20.66 -27.24
N ASN A 111 -9.46 20.13 -26.84
CA ASN A 111 -10.76 20.52 -27.38
C ASN A 111 -11.19 21.96 -27.00
N VAL A 112 -10.84 22.44 -25.80
CA VAL A 112 -11.08 23.83 -25.38
C VAL A 112 -10.19 24.80 -26.17
N ILE A 113 -8.92 24.46 -26.37
CA ILE A 113 -7.98 25.28 -27.17
C ILE A 113 -8.42 25.31 -28.64
N ASN A 114 -8.84 24.18 -29.21
CA ASN A 114 -9.33 24.10 -30.59
C ASN A 114 -10.62 24.91 -30.78
N ASN A 115 -11.59 24.82 -29.86
CA ASN A 115 -12.81 25.63 -29.93
C ASN A 115 -12.52 27.14 -29.80
N SER A 116 -11.61 27.54 -28.91
CA SER A 116 -11.23 28.96 -28.78
C SER A 116 -10.56 29.50 -30.05
N ARG A 117 -9.75 28.69 -30.74
CA ARG A 117 -9.04 29.08 -31.97
C ARG A 117 -9.96 29.09 -33.21
N MET A 118 -10.96 28.22 -33.25
CA MET A 118 -12.01 28.21 -34.29
C MET A 118 -12.94 29.42 -34.15
N ASN A 119 -13.29 29.81 -32.92
CA ASN A 119 -14.18 30.96 -32.66
C ASN A 119 -13.52 32.33 -32.88
N GLN A 120 -12.19 32.40 -32.97
CA GLN A 120 -11.47 33.62 -33.36
C GLN A 120 -11.34 33.80 -34.88
N THR A 121 -11.54 32.75 -35.68
CA THR A 121 -11.29 32.81 -37.14
C THR A 121 -12.53 33.17 -37.97
N ILE A 122 -13.73 33.25 -37.36
CA ILE A 122 -14.99 33.49 -38.10
C ILE A 122 -15.31 34.98 -38.31
N ASN A 123 -14.57 35.92 -37.72
CA ASN A 123 -14.84 37.37 -37.86
C ASN A 123 -14.05 38.05 -38.99
N ILE A 124 -13.69 37.33 -40.06
CA ILE A 124 -13.00 37.93 -41.20
C ILE A 124 -13.96 38.05 -42.40
N THR A 125 -14.49 39.28 -42.50
CA THR A 125 -14.89 40.00 -43.73
C THR A 125 -16.29 39.74 -44.30
N TYR A 126 -17.18 40.72 -44.11
CA TYR A 126 -17.98 41.31 -45.20
C TYR A 126 -18.19 42.80 -44.88
N THR A 127 -17.18 43.66 -45.15
CA THR A 127 -17.48 45.05 -45.47
C THR A 127 -17.82 45.07 -46.96
N ASN A 128 -19.10 44.95 -47.27
CA ASN A 128 -19.61 45.18 -48.62
C ASN A 128 -19.17 46.57 -49.06
N THR A 129 -18.42 46.60 -50.15
CA THR A 129 -18.39 47.75 -51.02
C THR A 129 -19.79 47.95 -51.62
N ASP A 130 -20.11 49.22 -51.82
CA ASP A 130 -20.97 49.77 -52.88
C ASP A 130 -22.41 50.23 -52.53
N LEU A 131 -22.60 51.52 -52.84
CA LEU A 131 -23.80 52.21 -53.35
C LEU A 131 -24.69 52.98 -52.35
N ASN A 132 -24.28 54.22 -52.03
CA ASN A 132 -24.88 55.45 -52.60
C ASN A 132 -24.11 56.71 -52.18
#